data_AF-A0A1I0M0L6-F1
#
_entry.id   AF-A0A1I0M0L6-F1
#
_cell.length_a   1.000
_cell.length_b   1.000
_cell.length_c   1.000
_cell.angle_alpha   90.00
_cell.angle_beta   90.00
_cell.angle_gamma   90.00
#
_symmetry.space_group_name_H-M   'P 1'
#
loop_
_entity.id
_entity.type
_entity.pdbx_description
1 polymer ?
#
loop_
_entity_poly.entity_id
_entity_poly.type
_entity_poly.pdbx_seq_one_letter_code
_entity_poly.pdbx_strand_id
1 'polypeptide(L)' 'MNIQKATNKAIKKDKFIARRKEGRSGRIKIKPQNNNLPCEVINIKESRTARGWEPKADDLTANDWCVVD' A
#
# COMPACT_ATOMS: atom_id res chain seq x y z
N MET A 1 2.74 8.87 -7.44
CA MET A 1 2.38 9.83 -6.37
C MET A 1 3.33 9.59 -5.21
N ASN A 2 3.52 10.56 -4.31
CA ASN A 2 4.15 10.26 -3.02
C ASN A 2 3.20 9.41 -2.16
N ILE A 3 3.73 8.87 -1.06
CA ILE A 3 2.98 7.95 -0.21
C ILE A 3 1.76 8.62 0.44
N GLN A 4 1.90 9.84 0.98
CA GLN A 4 0.83 10.56 1.65
C GLN A 4 -0.39 10.78 0.73
N LYS A 5 -0.14 11.22 -0.52
CA LYS A 5 -1.20 11.43 -1.50
C LYS A 5 -1.89 10.12 -1.92
N ALA A 6 -1.12 9.03 -2.05
CA ALA A 6 -1.68 7.73 -2.35
C ALA A 6 -2.54 7.21 -1.20
N THR A 7 -2.05 7.27 0.04
CA THR A 7 -2.76 6.86 1.26
C THR A 7 -4.08 7.59 1.43
N ASN A 8 -4.06 8.94 1.37
CA ASN A 8 -5.29 9.74 1.51
C ASN A 8 -6.32 9.41 0.43
N LYS A 9 -5.86 9.13 -0.80
CA LYS A 9 -6.75 8.77 -1.90
C LYS A 9 -7.31 7.34 -1.77
N ALA A 10 -6.52 6.42 -1.23
CA ALA A 10 -6.93 5.04 -0.99
C ALA A 10 -7.94 4.94 0.16
N ILE A 11 -7.71 5.63 1.28
CA ILE A 11 -8.66 5.70 2.41
C ILE A 11 -10.03 6.21 1.94
N LYS A 12 -10.06 7.32 1.19
CA LYS A 12 -11.31 7.91 0.67
C LYS A 12 -12.08 7.00 -0.28
N LYS A 13 -11.41 6.03 -0.89
CA LYS A 13 -12.00 5.12 -1.88
C LYS A 13 -12.19 3.70 -1.35
N ASP A 14 -11.79 3.44 -0.10
CA ASP A 14 -11.65 2.09 0.48
C ASP A 14 -10.84 1.14 -0.43
N LYS A 15 -9.67 1.62 -0.89
CA LYS A 15 -8.78 0.91 -1.82
C LYS A 15 -7.41 0.65 -1.23
N PHE A 16 -6.55 0.00 -2.02
CA PHE A 16 -5.17 -0.30 -1.67
C PHE A 16 -4.19 0.70 -2.30
N ILE A 17 -2.96 0.72 -1.79
CA ILE A 17 -1.81 1.36 -2.41
C ILE A 17 -0.74 0.33 -2.75
N ALA A 18 0.04 0.63 -3.79
CA ALA A 18 1.22 -0.13 -4.17
C ALA A 18 2.27 0.79 -4.81
N ARG A 19 3.55 0.39 -4.77
CA ARG A 19 4.63 1.01 -5.56
C ARG A 19 4.43 0.59 -7.03
N ARG A 20 4.60 1.44 -8.05
CA ARG A 20 4.44 1.00 -9.45
C ARG A 20 5.44 -0.07 -9.87
N LYS A 21 6.68 0.02 -9.37
CA LYS A 21 7.72 -1.01 -9.61
C LYS A 21 7.24 -2.39 -9.14
N GLU A 22 6.53 -2.43 -8.01
CA GLU A 22 5.97 -3.67 -7.46
C GLU A 22 4.58 -4.00 -8.02
N GLY A 23 3.79 -2.98 -8.34
CA GLY A 23 2.43 -3.07 -8.88
C GLY A 23 2.40 -3.67 -10.28
N ARG A 24 3.45 -3.48 -11.10
CA ARG A 24 3.63 -4.23 -12.36
C ARG A 24 3.81 -5.73 -12.13
N SER A 25 4.32 -6.13 -10.96
CA SER A 25 4.45 -7.53 -10.57
C SER A 25 3.29 -8.04 -9.71
N GLY A 26 2.37 -7.15 -9.31
CA GLY A 26 1.22 -7.45 -8.47
C GLY A 26 1.56 -8.08 -7.11
N ARG A 27 2.79 -7.95 -6.59
CA ARG A 27 3.20 -8.78 -5.45
C ARG A 27 2.65 -8.32 -4.13
N ILE A 28 2.63 -7.01 -3.87
CA ILE A 28 2.27 -6.45 -2.57
C ILE A 28 1.28 -5.29 -2.76
N LYS A 29 0.20 -5.33 -1.99
CA LYS A 29 -0.78 -4.24 -1.84
C LYS A 29 -0.94 -3.92 -0.36
N ILE A 30 -1.05 -2.64 -0.04
CA ILE A 30 -1.21 -2.16 1.33
C ILE A 30 -2.58 -1.50 1.46
N LYS A 31 -3.41 -1.98 2.39
CA LYS A 31 -4.68 -1.33 2.75
C LYS A 31 -4.44 -0.37 3.92
N PRO A 32 -4.43 0.95 3.68
CA PRO A 32 -4.44 1.89 4.79
C PRO A 32 -5.81 1.83 5.49
N GLN A 33 -5.79 1.86 6.81
CA GLN A 33 -6.98 1.89 7.66
C GLN A 33 -7.11 3.31 8.26
N ASN A 34 -8.34 3.81 8.38
CA ASN A 34 -8.63 5.12 9.00
C ASN A 34 -9.08 4.98 10.47
N ASN A 35 -8.71 3.87 11.11
CA ASN A 35 -9.02 3.56 12.50
C ASN A 35 -7.72 3.14 13.20
N ASN A 36 -7.80 2.72 14.47
CA ASN A 36 -6.65 2.30 15.25
C ASN A 36 -6.08 0.93 14.82
N LEU A 37 -6.52 0.35 13.70
CA LEU A 37 -5.97 -0.88 13.17
C LEU A 37 -4.71 -0.59 12.33
N PRO A 38 -3.72 -1.50 12.36
CA PRO A 38 -2.56 -1.39 11.48
C PRO A 38 -2.98 -1.50 10.00
N CYS A 39 -2.13 -1.00 9.11
CA CYS A 39 -2.29 -1.25 7.68
C CYS A 39 -2.26 -2.76 7.40
N GLU A 40 -3.05 -3.22 6.44
CA GLU A 40 -3.07 -4.62 6.02
C GLU A 40 -2.18 -4.80 4.78
N VAL A 41 -1.33 -5.82 4.77
CA VAL A 41 -0.47 -6.14 3.64
C VAL A 41 -0.99 -7.41 2.98
N ILE A 42 -1.37 -7.31 1.71
CA ILE A 42 -1.77 -8.44 0.89
C ILE A 42 -0.62 -8.81 -0.03
N ASN A 43 -0.08 -10.02 0.16
CA ASN A 43 0.83 -10.63 -0.80
C ASN A 43 0.03 -11.51 -1.77
N ILE A 44 -0.09 -11.10 -3.04
CA ILE A 44 -0.92 -11.82 -4.02
C ILE A 44 -0.30 -13.18 -4.39
N LYS A 45 1.02 -13.36 -4.25
CA LYS A 45 1.67 -14.65 -4.53
C LYS A 45 1.53 -15.67 -3.42
N GLU A 46 1.41 -15.23 -2.18
CA GLU A 46 1.42 -16.14 -1.02
C GLU A 46 0.05 -16.28 -0.34
N SER A 47 -0.99 -15.64 -0.87
CA SER A 47 -2.34 -15.56 -0.26
C SER A 47 -2.32 -15.26 1.24
N ARG A 48 -1.25 -14.64 1.73
CA ARG A 48 -1.01 -14.36 3.14
C ARG A 48 -1.21 -12.87 3.34
N THR A 49 -2.18 -12.56 4.17
CA THR A 49 -2.41 -11.22 4.71
C THR A 49 -1.58 -11.06 5.96
N ALA A 50 -0.67 -10.08 5.99
CA ALA A 50 0.07 -9.71 7.19
C ALA A 50 -0.55 -8.45 7.81
N ARG A 51 -0.62 -8.40 9.15
CA ARG A 51 -0.99 -7.19 9.88
C ARG A 51 0.25 -6.34 10.07
N GLY A 52 0.16 -5.08 9.66
CA GLY A 52 1.26 -4.13 9.76
C GLY A 52 2.11 -4.11 8.51
N TRP A 53 2.46 -2.90 8.10
CA TRP A 53 3.46 -2.63 7.08
C TRP A 53 4.55 -1.78 7.70
N GLU A 54 5.80 -2.24 7.62
CA GLU A 54 6.97 -1.51 8.07
C GLU A 54 7.70 -0.91 6.85
N PRO A 55 7.55 0.40 6.59
CA PRO A 55 8.15 1.03 5.42
C PRO A 55 9.67 1.17 5.57
N LYS A 56 10.40 1.02 4.46
CA LYS A 56 11.80 1.44 4.36
C LYS A 56 11.90 2.93 4.00
N ALA A 57 13.09 3.51 4.15
CA ALA A 57 13.34 4.90 3.73
C ALA A 57 13.02 5.14 2.24
N ASP A 58 13.28 4.17 1.34
CA ASP A 58 12.89 4.24 -0.08
C ASP A 58 11.37 4.33 -0.25
N ASP A 59 10.61 3.57 0.54
CA ASP A 59 9.14 3.58 0.49
C ASP A 59 8.59 4.96 0.87
N LEU A 60 9.15 5.57 1.91
CA LEU A 60 8.74 6.88 2.43
C LEU A 60 9.06 8.03 1.47
N THR A 61 10.19 7.95 0.76
CA THR A 61 10.70 9.04 -0.09
C THR A 61 10.27 8.95 -1.54
N ALA A 62 9.77 7.80 -1.97
CA ALA A 62 9.54 7.58 -3.38
C ALA A 62 8.20 8.12 -3.92
N ASN A 63 8.20 8.35 -5.23
CA ASN A 63 7.17 9.11 -5.95
C ASN A 63 6.34 8.27 -6.92
N ASP A 64 6.54 6.96 -6.94
CA ASP A 64 5.86 6.01 -7.81
C ASP A 64 4.75 5.22 -7.10
N TRP A 65 4.19 5.73 -5.98
CA TRP A 65 2.99 5.16 -5.39
C TRP A 65 1.75 5.35 -6.28
N CYS A 66 0.88 4.35 -6.30
CA CYS A 66 -0.42 4.37 -6.97
C CYS A 66 -1.50 3.73 -6.11
N VAL A 67 -2.75 4.16 -6.32
CA VAL A 67 -3.93 3.48 -5.80
C VAL A 67 -4.28 2.34 -6.76
N VAL A 68 -4.53 1.16 -6.21
CA VAL A 68 -4.90 -0.06 -6.95
C VAL A 68 -6.15 -0.66 -6.32
N ASP A 69 -6.86 -1.47 -7.12
CA ASP A 69 -8.11 -2.19 -6.81
C ASP A 69 -9.11 -1.45 -5.93
#